data_AF-A0A916QJR3-F1
#
_entry.id   AF-A0A916QJR3-F1
#
_cell.length_a   1.000
_cell.length_b   1.000
_cell.length_c   1.000
_cell.angle_alpha   90.00
_cell.angle_beta   90.00
_cell.angle_gamma   90.00
#
_symmetry.space_group_name_H-M   'P 1'
#
loop_
_entity.id
_entity.type
_entity.pdbx_description
1 polymer ?
#
loop_
_entity_poly.entity_id
_entity_poly.type
_entity_poly.pdbx_seq_one_letter_code
_entity_poly.pdbx_strand_id
1 'polypeptide(L)'
;MQTIENSLLHAAVDENGAQLLHLSEVNGKYDFFVPGSALKIVFPENDHDLTGISQWTVVDKGDARMSLTLLDNEASRKIFPFHFELIVTYALEGEQLTVTFYVKNHSDQAMPFSLLVNLPLPQEAKVELNPHNATISDQAYALKAEANDFTLELHDGIQASFGSIDLAPDMSQQLSISLILKQS
;
A
#
# COMPACT_ATOMS: atom_id res chain seq x y z
N MET A 1 -5.25 12.83 -8.86
CA MET A 1 -5.49 11.39 -9.10
C MET A 1 -4.83 10.99 -10.40
N GLN A 2 -4.09 9.89 -10.39
CA GLN A 2 -3.44 9.28 -11.55
C GLN A 2 -3.99 7.87 -11.78
N THR A 3 -4.16 7.47 -13.03
CA THR A 3 -4.59 6.12 -13.39
C THR A 3 -3.46 5.31 -13.99
N ILE A 4 -3.52 3.99 -13.80
CA ILE A 4 -2.74 2.96 -14.48
C ILE A 4 -3.69 1.83 -14.93
N GLU A 5 -3.39 1.20 -16.04
CA GLU A 5 -4.17 0.12 -16.62
C GLU A 5 -3.30 -0.90 -17.36
N ASN A 6 -3.79 -2.14 -17.44
CA ASN A 6 -3.27 -3.15 -18.35
C ASN A 6 -4.44 -3.74 -19.16
N SER A 7 -4.26 -4.88 -19.84
CA SER A 7 -5.34 -5.48 -20.65
C SER A 7 -6.54 -6.00 -19.84
N LEU A 8 -6.41 -6.19 -18.52
CA LEU A 8 -7.40 -6.82 -17.64
C LEU A 8 -7.86 -5.90 -16.51
N LEU A 9 -6.99 -5.05 -15.97
CA LEU A 9 -7.25 -4.23 -14.79
C LEU A 9 -7.06 -2.74 -15.02
N HIS A 10 -7.80 -1.95 -14.25
CA HIS A 10 -7.64 -0.51 -14.07
C HIS A 10 -7.45 -0.24 -12.58
N ALA A 11 -6.45 0.57 -12.23
CA ALA A 11 -6.24 1.12 -10.90
C ALA A 11 -6.10 2.64 -10.92
N ALA A 12 -6.58 3.30 -9.86
CA ALA A 12 -6.39 4.74 -9.66
C ALA A 12 -5.71 5.00 -8.32
N VAL A 13 -4.71 5.88 -8.35
CA VAL A 13 -3.89 6.25 -7.21
C VAL A 13 -4.02 7.75 -6.96
N ASP A 14 -4.23 8.15 -5.70
CA ASP A 14 -4.09 9.54 -5.27
C ASP A 14 -2.61 9.89 -5.10
N GLU A 15 -2.09 10.78 -5.93
CA GLU A 15 -0.69 11.22 -5.84
C GLU A 15 -0.36 12.01 -4.58
N ASN A 16 -1.35 12.53 -3.86
CA ASN A 16 -1.10 13.33 -2.66
C ASN A 16 -0.87 12.48 -1.40
N GLY A 17 -1.36 11.24 -1.39
CA GLY A 17 -1.24 10.34 -0.25
C GLY A 17 -0.70 8.95 -0.59
N ALA A 18 -0.34 8.71 -1.86
CA ALA A 18 -0.06 7.38 -2.39
C ALA A 18 -1.14 6.36 -1.96
N GLN A 19 -2.42 6.71 -2.14
CA GLN A 19 -3.54 5.85 -1.76
C GLN A 19 -4.15 5.23 -3.00
N LEU A 20 -4.39 3.92 -2.97
CA LEU A 20 -5.14 3.26 -4.04
C LEU A 20 -6.63 3.49 -3.81
N LEU A 21 -7.26 4.20 -4.73
CA LEU A 21 -8.67 4.60 -4.65
C LEU A 21 -9.60 3.61 -5.38
N HIS A 22 -9.10 3.01 -6.45
CA HIS A 22 -9.88 2.17 -7.36
C HIS A 22 -9.05 0.95 -7.78
N LEU A 23 -9.70 -0.22 -7.85
CA LEU A 23 -9.16 -1.42 -8.48
C LEU A 23 -10.32 -2.22 -9.08
N SER A 24 -10.35 -2.29 -10.41
CA SER A 24 -11.44 -2.90 -11.17
C SER A 24 -10.94 -3.61 -12.42
N GLU A 25 -11.77 -4.49 -12.99
CA GLU A 25 -11.52 -5.05 -14.32
C GLU A 25 -11.83 -4.00 -15.40
N VAL A 26 -11.04 -3.93 -16.48
CA VAL A 26 -11.20 -2.96 -17.58
C VAL A 26 -12.60 -3.01 -18.21
N ASN A 27 -13.18 -4.20 -18.34
CA ASN A 27 -14.51 -4.41 -18.90
C ASN A 27 -15.57 -4.73 -17.84
N GLY A 28 -15.18 -4.72 -16.56
CA GLY A 28 -16.05 -5.03 -15.44
C GLY A 28 -16.88 -3.83 -15.01
N LYS A 29 -18.00 -4.09 -14.34
CA LYS A 29 -18.79 -3.05 -13.65
C LYS A 29 -18.47 -2.96 -12.16
N TYR A 30 -17.49 -3.74 -11.71
CA TYR A 30 -17.18 -3.92 -10.31
C TYR A 30 -15.86 -3.25 -9.96
N ASP A 31 -15.95 -2.34 -9.00
CA ASP A 31 -14.80 -1.77 -8.31
C ASP A 31 -14.79 -2.36 -6.91
N PHE A 32 -13.65 -2.90 -6.52
CA PHE A 32 -13.51 -3.51 -5.21
C PHE A 32 -13.55 -2.46 -4.08
N PHE A 33 -13.18 -1.21 -4.38
CA PHE A 33 -13.15 -0.14 -3.40
C PHE A 33 -14.49 0.60 -3.39
N VAL A 34 -15.16 0.59 -2.22
CA VAL A 34 -16.40 1.36 -2.02
C VAL A 34 -16.07 2.86 -2.15
N PRO A 35 -16.95 3.69 -2.74
CA PRO A 35 -16.71 5.13 -2.85
C PRO A 35 -16.36 5.78 -1.51
N GLY A 36 -15.23 6.51 -1.48
CA GLY A 36 -14.71 7.15 -0.27
C GLY A 36 -13.80 6.26 0.58
N SER A 37 -13.64 4.98 0.23
CA SER A 37 -12.62 4.10 0.80
C SER A 37 -11.35 4.10 -0.04
N ALA A 38 -10.22 3.69 0.56
CA ALA A 38 -8.94 3.58 -0.12
C ALA A 38 -8.05 2.60 0.62
N LEU A 39 -7.12 1.95 -0.09
CA LEU A 39 -5.99 1.30 0.56
C LEU A 39 -5.02 2.40 0.98
N LYS A 40 -4.71 2.42 2.27
CA LYS A 40 -3.87 3.46 2.88
C LYS A 40 -2.59 2.86 3.43
N ILE A 41 -1.51 3.58 3.24
CA ILE A 41 -0.18 3.24 3.75
C ILE A 41 0.04 4.13 4.96
N VAL A 42 0.50 3.56 6.06
CA VAL A 42 0.79 4.29 7.29
C VAL A 42 2.21 3.98 7.68
N PHE A 43 2.98 5.02 7.99
CA PHE A 43 4.32 4.93 8.54
C PHE A 43 4.26 5.50 9.96
N PRO A 44 3.93 4.66 10.96
CA PRO A 44 3.62 5.11 12.30
C PRO A 44 4.91 5.39 13.10
N GLU A 45 5.07 6.62 13.59
CA GLU A 45 6.19 7.01 14.45
C GLU A 45 5.72 8.00 15.53
N ASN A 46 5.98 7.69 16.80
CA ASN A 46 5.64 8.54 17.95
C ASN A 46 4.18 9.05 17.92
N ASP A 47 3.21 8.15 17.76
CA ASP A 47 1.76 8.44 17.64
C ASP A 47 1.34 9.27 16.40
N HIS A 48 2.25 9.49 15.45
CA HIS A 48 1.98 10.17 14.18
C HIS A 48 2.11 9.22 13.00
N ASP A 49 1.48 9.56 11.89
CA ASP A 49 1.70 8.91 10.60
C ASP A 49 2.57 9.82 9.71
N LEU A 50 3.80 9.40 9.43
CA LEU A 50 4.74 10.18 8.62
C LEU A 50 4.25 10.39 7.17
N THR A 51 3.40 9.49 6.66
CA THR A 51 2.81 9.60 5.31
C THR A 51 1.78 10.72 5.19
N GLY A 52 1.14 11.10 6.30
CA GLY A 52 0.12 12.15 6.35
C GLY A 52 0.66 13.56 6.61
N ILE A 53 1.93 13.67 7.00
CA ILE A 53 2.60 14.96 7.30
C ILE A 53 3.72 15.31 6.32
N SER A 54 4.02 14.41 5.39
CA SER A 54 5.07 14.57 4.38
C SER A 54 4.48 14.58 2.98
N GLN A 55 5.18 15.22 2.04
CA GLN A 55 4.69 15.38 0.67
C GLN A 55 5.14 14.22 -0.23
N TRP A 56 4.18 13.62 -0.92
CA TRP A 56 4.42 12.61 -1.95
C TRP A 56 4.79 13.25 -3.29
N THR A 57 5.68 12.60 -4.03
CA THR A 57 6.07 13.00 -5.39
C THR A 57 6.03 11.79 -6.32
N VAL A 58 5.40 11.93 -7.49
CA VAL A 58 5.45 10.90 -8.53
C VAL A 58 6.84 10.88 -9.16
N VAL A 59 7.52 9.74 -9.11
CA VAL A 59 8.89 9.58 -9.63
C VAL A 59 8.99 8.67 -10.85
N ASP A 60 7.98 7.84 -11.08
CA ASP A 60 7.85 7.01 -12.29
C ASP A 60 6.38 6.82 -12.63
N LYS A 61 6.04 6.85 -13.92
CA LYS A 61 4.69 6.56 -14.42
C LYS A 61 4.77 6.01 -15.84
N GLY A 62 4.18 4.84 -16.02
CA GLY A 62 3.85 4.26 -17.32
C GLY A 62 2.37 3.87 -17.38
N ASP A 63 2.00 3.07 -18.37
CA ASP A 63 0.61 2.66 -18.57
C ASP A 63 0.14 1.75 -17.43
N ALA A 64 0.92 0.71 -17.08
CA ALA A 64 0.55 -0.30 -16.09
C ALA A 64 1.32 -0.16 -14.75
N ARG A 65 2.06 0.93 -14.54
CA ARG A 65 2.89 1.13 -13.34
C ARG A 65 2.99 2.59 -12.92
N MET A 66 3.08 2.82 -11.62
CA MET A 66 3.30 4.14 -11.04
C MET A 66 4.09 4.02 -9.74
N SER A 67 5.12 4.85 -9.58
CA SER A 67 5.90 4.94 -8.35
C SER A 67 5.82 6.36 -7.77
N LEU A 68 5.62 6.43 -6.45
CA LEU A 68 5.60 7.66 -5.67
C LEU A 68 6.65 7.56 -4.57
N THR A 69 7.36 8.64 -4.31
CA THR A 69 8.33 8.74 -3.22
C THR A 69 7.83 9.69 -2.13
N LEU A 70 8.14 9.35 -0.89
CA LEU A 70 8.01 10.15 0.30
C LEU A 70 9.40 10.32 0.92
N LEU A 71 9.87 11.56 1.01
CA LEU A 71 11.13 11.90 1.64
C LEU A 71 10.90 12.59 2.97
N ASP A 72 11.88 12.50 3.87
CA ASP A 72 11.87 13.28 5.10
C ASP A 72 11.92 14.79 4.83
N ASN A 73 11.28 15.56 5.70
CA ASN A 73 11.27 17.02 5.65
C ASN A 73 11.45 17.60 7.05
N GLU A 74 11.42 18.93 7.18
CA GLU A 74 11.63 19.57 8.48
C GLU A 74 10.56 19.19 9.52
N ALA A 75 9.31 18.96 9.09
CA ALA A 75 8.22 18.57 9.99
C ALA A 75 8.36 17.12 10.44
N SER A 76 8.62 16.18 9.52
CA SER A 76 8.81 14.77 9.88
C SER A 76 10.07 14.57 10.74
N ARG A 77 11.18 15.26 10.44
CA ARG A 77 12.42 15.17 11.23
C ARG A 77 12.31 15.68 12.67
N LYS A 78 11.29 16.49 13.00
CA LYS A 78 11.00 16.88 14.40
C LYS A 78 10.39 15.73 15.20
N ILE A 79 9.69 14.81 14.54
CA ILE A 79 9.02 13.65 15.14
C ILE A 79 9.93 12.41 15.06
N PHE A 80 10.58 12.24 13.92
CA PHE A 80 11.39 11.08 13.55
C PHE A 80 12.69 11.58 12.91
N PRO A 81 13.77 11.76 13.70
CA PRO A 81 14.98 12.51 13.31
C PRO A 81 15.93 11.69 12.41
N PHE A 82 15.39 11.10 11.34
CA PHE A 82 16.11 10.30 10.36
C PHE A 82 15.90 10.86 8.96
N HIS A 83 16.94 10.74 8.15
CA HIS A 83 16.85 10.86 6.70
C HIS A 83 16.38 9.53 6.11
N PHE A 84 15.23 9.54 5.45
CA PHE A 84 14.62 8.33 4.91
C PHE A 84 13.98 8.59 3.55
N GLU A 85 13.82 7.50 2.82
CA GLU A 85 13.05 7.48 1.58
C GLU A 85 12.11 6.27 1.61
N LEU A 86 10.83 6.53 1.36
CA LEU A 86 9.82 5.50 1.12
C LEU A 86 9.33 5.65 -0.32
N ILE A 87 9.57 4.64 -1.16
CA ILE A 87 8.98 4.54 -2.49
C ILE A 87 7.87 3.49 -2.46
N VAL A 88 6.70 3.88 -2.94
CA VAL A 88 5.55 2.99 -3.15
C VAL A 88 5.36 2.84 -4.65
N THR A 89 5.37 1.59 -5.12
CA THR A 89 5.14 1.26 -6.53
C THR A 89 3.89 0.41 -6.68
N TYR A 90 2.96 0.88 -7.50
CA TYR A 90 1.79 0.14 -7.97
C TYR A 90 2.10 -0.42 -9.36
N ALA A 91 1.98 -1.73 -9.54
CA ALA A 91 2.23 -2.39 -10.83
C ALA A 91 1.14 -3.41 -11.14
N LEU A 92 0.54 -3.31 -12.33
CA LEU A 92 -0.48 -4.22 -12.83
C LEU A 92 0.13 -5.27 -13.76
N GLU A 93 -0.05 -6.55 -13.44
CA GLU A 93 0.37 -7.68 -14.27
C GLU A 93 -0.74 -8.74 -14.30
N GLY A 94 -1.34 -8.94 -15.49
CA GLY A 94 -2.51 -9.80 -15.61
C GLY A 94 -3.64 -9.33 -14.70
N GLU A 95 -4.17 -10.25 -13.88
CA GLU A 95 -5.25 -10.04 -12.92
C GLU A 95 -4.76 -9.59 -11.53
N GLN A 96 -3.47 -9.22 -11.42
CA GLN A 96 -2.83 -8.84 -10.18
C GLN A 96 -2.38 -7.37 -10.18
N LEU A 97 -2.65 -6.67 -9.09
CA LEU A 97 -1.96 -5.47 -8.69
C LEU A 97 -0.95 -5.81 -7.59
N THR A 98 0.32 -5.50 -7.81
CA THR A 98 1.34 -5.57 -6.75
C THR A 98 1.65 -4.16 -6.25
N VAL A 99 1.62 -4.01 -4.92
CA VAL A 99 2.10 -2.82 -4.22
C VAL A 99 3.45 -3.15 -3.58
N THR A 100 4.51 -2.50 -4.05
CA THR A 100 5.87 -2.68 -3.52
C THR A 100 6.28 -1.45 -2.73
N PHE A 101 6.85 -1.68 -1.55
CA PHE A 101 7.39 -0.66 -0.66
C PHE A 101 8.90 -0.81 -0.64
N TYR A 102 9.61 0.28 -0.89
CA TYR A 102 11.05 0.36 -0.73
C TYR A 102 11.35 1.43 0.32
N VAL A 103 11.85 1.01 1.47
CA VAL A 103 12.27 1.90 2.55
C VAL A 103 13.78 1.92 2.60
N LYS A 104 14.39 3.11 2.53
CA LYS A 104 15.83 3.28 2.65
C LYS A 104 16.17 4.22 3.80
N ASN A 105 17.15 3.79 4.60
CA ASN A 105 17.79 4.63 5.60
C ASN A 105 18.96 5.40 4.96
N HIS A 106 18.83 6.72 4.85
CA HIS A 106 19.89 7.62 4.37
C HIS A 106 20.65 8.28 5.52
N SER A 107 20.40 7.86 6.76
CA SER A 107 21.07 8.36 7.98
C SER A 107 22.34 7.57 8.27
N ASP A 108 23.19 8.14 9.14
CA ASP A 108 24.44 7.53 9.61
C ASP A 108 24.26 6.60 10.83
N GLN A 109 23.02 6.41 11.28
CA GLN A 109 22.65 5.58 12.41
C GLN A 109 21.50 4.62 12.04
N ALA A 110 21.37 3.53 12.81
CA ALA A 110 20.30 2.57 12.58
C ALA A 110 18.92 3.21 12.80
N MET A 111 18.02 3.04 11.84
CA MET A 111 16.71 3.66 11.79
C MET A 111 15.62 2.62 12.14
N PRO A 112 14.93 2.75 13.29
CA PRO A 112 13.78 1.92 13.57
C PRO A 112 12.67 2.25 12.59
N PHE A 113 12.01 1.28 12.00
CA PHE A 113 10.79 1.56 11.23
C PHE A 113 9.82 0.38 11.25
N SER A 114 8.55 0.71 11.05
CA SER A 114 7.47 -0.24 10.79
C SER A 114 6.56 0.31 9.70
N LEU A 115 5.72 -0.54 9.10
CA LEU A 115 4.75 -0.11 8.09
C LEU A 115 3.43 -0.82 8.30
N LEU A 116 2.33 -0.09 8.12
CA LEU A 116 0.99 -0.64 8.07
C LEU A 116 0.35 -0.36 6.72
N VAL A 117 -0.45 -1.31 6.24
CA VAL A 117 -1.29 -1.14 5.05
C VAL A 117 -2.72 -1.48 5.44
N ASN A 118 -3.60 -0.49 5.37
CA ASN A 118 -5.02 -0.65 5.69
C ASN A 118 -5.78 -0.91 4.39
N LEU A 119 -6.37 -2.09 4.27
CA LEU A 119 -7.28 -2.47 3.20
C LEU A 119 -8.72 -2.27 3.68
N PRO A 120 -9.54 -1.48 2.96
CA PRO A 120 -10.93 -1.30 3.31
C PRO A 120 -11.72 -2.58 3.05
N LEU A 121 -12.75 -2.80 3.86
CA LEU A 121 -13.69 -3.90 3.69
C LEU A 121 -15.01 -3.37 3.12
N PRO A 122 -15.48 -3.91 1.98
CA PRO A 122 -16.82 -3.61 1.49
C PRO A 122 -17.89 -4.06 2.49
N GLN A 123 -19.04 -3.36 2.47
CA GLN A 123 -20.17 -3.73 3.32
C GLN A 123 -20.67 -5.13 2.96
N GLU A 124 -21.00 -5.94 3.98
CA GLU A 124 -21.49 -7.33 3.81
C GLU A 124 -20.49 -8.32 3.16
N ALA A 125 -19.23 -7.92 2.96
CA ALA A 125 -18.21 -8.83 2.45
C ALA A 125 -17.92 -9.97 3.44
N LYS A 126 -17.83 -11.19 2.92
CA LYS A 126 -17.28 -12.33 3.66
C LYS A 126 -15.76 -12.23 3.64
N VAL A 127 -15.12 -12.42 4.79
CA VAL A 127 -13.67 -12.42 4.93
C VAL A 127 -13.19 -13.78 5.40
N GLU A 128 -12.28 -14.38 4.65
CA GLU A 128 -11.47 -15.53 5.06
C GLU A 128 -10.04 -15.05 5.26
N LEU A 129 -9.57 -15.05 6.51
CA LEU A 129 -8.29 -14.48 6.89
C LEU A 129 -7.35 -15.54 7.47
N ASN A 130 -6.09 -15.49 7.06
CA ASN A 130 -4.96 -16.05 7.79
C ASN A 130 -3.82 -15.01 7.84
N PRO A 131 -2.73 -15.27 8.61
CA PRO A 131 -1.69 -14.27 8.82
C PRO A 131 -1.01 -13.72 7.55
N HIS A 132 -1.05 -14.42 6.42
CA HIS A 132 -0.36 -13.98 5.19
C HIS A 132 -1.30 -13.83 3.99
N ASN A 133 -2.55 -14.23 4.11
CA ASN A 133 -3.53 -14.16 3.04
C ASN A 133 -4.90 -13.77 3.57
N ALA A 134 -5.59 -12.92 2.83
CA ALA A 134 -7.00 -12.66 3.02
C ALA A 134 -7.75 -12.89 1.72
N THR A 135 -8.94 -13.47 1.79
CA THR A 135 -9.90 -13.48 0.70
C THR A 135 -11.11 -12.69 1.16
N ILE A 136 -11.43 -11.62 0.43
CA ILE A 136 -12.59 -10.77 0.67
C ILE A 136 -13.53 -11.01 -0.50
N SER A 137 -14.72 -11.52 -0.22
CA SER A 137 -15.65 -11.92 -1.28
C SER A 137 -17.06 -11.43 -1.01
N ASP A 138 -17.75 -11.04 -2.08
CA ASP A 138 -19.20 -10.84 -2.11
C ASP A 138 -19.86 -11.86 -3.06
N GLN A 139 -21.10 -11.61 -3.48
CA GLN A 139 -21.86 -12.56 -4.31
C GLN A 139 -21.27 -12.80 -5.71
N ALA A 140 -20.45 -11.89 -6.25
CA ALA A 140 -19.98 -11.96 -7.63
C ALA A 140 -18.45 -11.91 -7.77
N TYR A 141 -17.74 -11.36 -6.79
CA TYR A 141 -16.30 -11.16 -6.89
C TYR A 141 -15.57 -11.54 -5.60
N ALA A 142 -14.29 -11.86 -5.76
CA ALA A 142 -13.36 -12.07 -4.66
C ALA A 142 -12.06 -11.30 -4.93
N LEU A 143 -11.60 -10.55 -3.94
CA LEU A 143 -10.23 -10.04 -3.88
C LEU A 143 -9.42 -10.91 -2.95
N LYS A 144 -8.36 -11.51 -3.49
CA LYS A 144 -7.34 -12.17 -2.69
C LYS A 144 -6.20 -11.19 -2.43
N ALA A 145 -5.89 -10.93 -1.17
CA ALA A 145 -4.68 -10.25 -0.74
C ALA A 145 -3.64 -11.29 -0.29
N GLU A 146 -2.45 -11.23 -0.86
CA GLU A 146 -1.28 -12.02 -0.46
C GLU A 146 -0.22 -11.05 0.10
N ALA A 147 0.17 -11.25 1.35
CA ALA A 147 1.03 -10.32 2.07
C ALA A 147 2.18 -11.10 2.72
N ASN A 148 3.13 -11.55 1.91
CA ASN A 148 4.20 -12.44 2.35
C ASN A 148 5.14 -11.77 3.37
N ASP A 149 5.31 -10.47 3.25
CA ASP A 149 6.18 -9.69 4.14
C ASP A 149 5.42 -9.18 5.39
N PHE A 150 4.09 -9.25 5.40
CA PHE A 150 3.26 -8.67 6.46
C PHE A 150 2.50 -9.74 7.24
N THR A 151 1.99 -9.36 8.41
CA THR A 151 0.98 -10.11 9.14
C THR A 151 -0.37 -9.42 9.00
N LEU A 152 -1.38 -10.16 8.54
CA LEU A 152 -2.74 -9.66 8.33
C LEU A 152 -3.64 -9.91 9.56
N GLU A 153 -4.34 -8.87 9.99
CA GLU A 153 -5.31 -8.90 11.09
C GLU A 153 -6.58 -8.12 10.75
N LEU A 154 -7.69 -8.46 11.43
CA LEU A 154 -8.96 -7.71 11.30
C LEU A 154 -9.00 -6.57 12.32
N HIS A 155 -9.09 -5.32 11.83
CA HIS A 155 -9.15 -4.12 12.65
C HIS A 155 -9.95 -3.00 11.93
N ASP A 156 -11.28 -3.06 12.00
CA ASP A 156 -12.21 -2.16 11.26
C ASP A 156 -11.91 -2.10 9.74
N GLY A 157 -11.49 -3.25 9.20
CA GLY A 157 -10.79 -3.39 7.93
C GLY A 157 -9.83 -4.58 8.00
N ILE A 158 -9.07 -4.83 6.94
CA ILE A 158 -7.90 -5.71 7.03
C ILE A 158 -6.66 -4.82 7.16
N GLN A 159 -5.89 -5.02 8.22
CA GLN A 159 -4.61 -4.35 8.40
C GLN A 159 -3.48 -5.34 8.15
N ALA A 160 -2.58 -5.00 7.23
CA ALA A 160 -1.30 -5.67 7.06
C ALA A 160 -0.24 -4.92 7.86
N SER A 161 0.45 -5.61 8.77
CA SER A 161 1.50 -5.02 9.61
C SER A 161 2.86 -5.64 9.32
N PHE A 162 3.85 -4.79 9.08
CA PHE A 162 5.26 -5.15 9.08
C PHE A 162 5.86 -4.73 10.41
N GLY A 163 6.43 -5.70 11.13
CA GLY A 163 6.98 -5.48 12.47
C GLY A 163 8.14 -4.47 12.46
N SER A 164 8.41 -3.89 13.63
CA SER A 164 9.50 -2.93 13.79
C SER A 164 10.87 -3.59 13.66
N ILE A 165 11.71 -3.06 12.76
CA ILE A 165 13.12 -3.45 12.62
C ILE A 165 14.02 -2.22 12.68
N ASP A 166 15.28 -2.42 13.07
CA ASP A 166 16.33 -1.40 12.98
C ASP A 166 17.08 -1.55 11.64
N LEU A 167 16.78 -0.67 10.69
CA LEU A 167 17.43 -0.65 9.39
C LEU A 167 18.80 0.04 9.49
N ALA A 168 19.88 -0.68 9.26
CA ALA A 168 21.24 -0.15 9.36
C ALA A 168 21.50 1.02 8.38
N PRO A 169 22.52 1.86 8.62
CA PRO A 169 22.90 2.95 7.72
C PRO A 169 23.09 2.50 6.28
N ASP A 170 22.61 3.30 5.32
CA ASP A 170 22.64 3.05 3.87
C ASP A 170 21.95 1.77 3.39
N MET A 171 21.27 1.03 4.28
CA MET A 171 20.52 -0.17 3.93
C MET A 171 19.09 0.16 3.52
N SER A 172 18.50 -0.75 2.76
CA SER A 172 17.12 -0.68 2.33
C SER A 172 16.38 -1.98 2.61
N GLN A 173 15.09 -1.88 2.89
CA GLN A 173 14.14 -2.98 2.98
C GLN A 173 13.11 -2.86 1.85
N GLN A 174 12.84 -3.98 1.18
CA GLN A 174 11.75 -4.08 0.22
C GLN A 174 10.65 -4.99 0.78
N LEU A 175 9.39 -4.58 0.65
CA LEU A 175 8.20 -5.32 1.08
C LEU A 175 7.15 -5.30 -0.02
N SER A 176 6.20 -6.23 0.01
CA SER A 176 5.14 -6.31 -1.00
C SER A 176 3.82 -6.87 -0.48
N ILE A 177 2.74 -6.39 -1.12
CA ILE A 177 1.39 -6.95 -1.03
C ILE A 177 0.87 -7.12 -2.46
N SER A 178 0.31 -8.29 -2.76
CA SER A 178 -0.34 -8.56 -4.04
C SER A 178 -1.84 -8.65 -3.84
N LEU A 179 -2.59 -7.97 -4.70
CA LEU A 179 -4.04 -7.98 -4.76
C LEU A 179 -4.46 -8.63 -6.08
N ILE A 180 -5.15 -9.77 -5.98
CA ILE A 180 -5.57 -10.57 -7.14
C ILE A 180 -7.10 -10.54 -7.18
N LEU A 181 -7.64 -9.98 -8.25
CA LEU A 181 -9.08 -9.92 -8.46
C LEU A 181 -9.55 -11.19 -9.19
N LYS A 182 -10.58 -11.85 -8.67
CA LYS A 182 -11.18 -13.05 -9.26
C LYS A 182 -12.70 -12.90 -9.33
N GLN A 183 -13.28 -13.42 -10.40
CA GLN A 183 -14.71 -13.69 -10.48
C GLN A 183 -15.03 -14.98 -9.70
N SER A 184 -16.07 -14.92 -8.87
CA SER A 184 -16.51 -16.04 -8.01
C SER A 184 -17.32 -17.10 -8.76
#